data_AF-I2CRI9-F1
#
_entry.id   AF-I2CRI9-F1
#
_cell.length_a   1.000
_cell.length_b   1.000
_cell.length_c   1.000
_cell.angle_alpha   90.00
_cell.angle_beta   90.00
_cell.angle_gamma   90.00
#
_symmetry.space_group_name_H-M   'P 1'
#
loop_
_entity.id
_entity.type
_entity.pdbx_description
1 polymer ?
#
loop_
_entity_poly.entity_id
_entity_poly.type
_entity_poly.pdbx_seq_one_letter_code
_entity_poly.pdbx_strand_id
1 'polypeptide(L)'
;MEYPGYSAEEGDEKVYVTWRDTCFEKSEKTFDYKVCPFHEVKQDHVLVGRWAAWIKREDGQGVAEGAGPVMFFSEGQQCWNGPKRSAVVQLWCGLEEQLVEVSEPTVCVYDFVLMTPLACTEAVLAQAEERLRNLGIKLPKDEPSGENVDRIKHDEF
;
A
#
# COMPACT_ATOMS: atom_id res chain seq x y z
N MET A 1 8.21 5.98 -20.54
CA MET A 1 6.75 6.05 -20.73
C MET A 1 6.24 6.69 -19.46
N GLU A 2 5.76 7.94 -19.53
CA GLU A 2 5.35 8.72 -18.35
C GLU A 2 3.98 8.25 -17.90
N TYR A 3 3.86 7.82 -16.64
CA TYR A 3 2.55 7.69 -15.99
C TYR A 3 2.21 9.08 -15.44
N PRO A 4 1.05 9.66 -15.78
CA PRO A 4 0.72 11.01 -15.32
C PRO A 4 0.73 11.05 -13.79
N GLY A 5 1.57 11.92 -13.21
CA GLY A 5 1.69 12.07 -11.75
C GLY A 5 2.72 11.16 -11.09
N TYR A 6 3.58 10.44 -11.85
CA TYR A 6 4.57 9.53 -11.28
C TYR A 6 5.94 9.53 -11.97
N SER A 7 7.03 9.57 -11.20
CA SER A 7 8.43 9.46 -11.69
C SER A 7 9.06 8.10 -11.32
N ALA A 8 9.85 7.53 -12.23
CA ALA A 8 10.55 6.26 -12.02
C ALA A 8 11.90 6.46 -11.34
N GLU A 9 12.19 5.72 -10.26
CA GLU A 9 13.47 5.77 -9.55
C GLU A 9 13.97 4.36 -9.16
N GLU A 10 15.28 4.20 -8.99
CA GLU A 10 15.90 3.00 -8.39
C GLU A 10 15.59 3.00 -6.88
N GLY A 11 14.63 2.17 -6.47
CA GLY A 11 14.11 2.15 -5.10
C GLY A 11 15.03 1.48 -4.07
N ASP A 12 15.28 2.16 -2.96
CA ASP A 12 15.98 1.68 -1.76
C ASP A 12 15.13 0.71 -0.89
N GLU A 13 14.06 0.15 -1.44
CA GLU A 13 12.97 -0.46 -0.69
C GLU A 13 13.21 -1.96 -0.46
N LYS A 14 14.36 -2.25 0.15
CA LYS A 14 14.87 -3.62 0.37
C LYS A 14 13.92 -4.50 1.20
N VAL A 15 13.04 -3.90 2.00
CA VAL A 15 12.10 -4.64 2.86
C VAL A 15 11.11 -5.48 2.05
N TYR A 16 10.70 -5.00 0.87
CA TYR A 16 9.72 -5.69 0.03
C TYR A 16 10.32 -6.85 -0.76
N VAL A 17 11.66 -7.02 -0.78
CA VAL A 17 12.31 -8.14 -1.50
C VAL A 17 11.81 -9.51 -1.05
N THR A 18 11.30 -9.59 0.17
CA THR A 18 10.69 -10.80 0.77
C THR A 18 9.46 -11.30 0.00
N TRP A 19 8.83 -10.46 -0.82
CA TRP A 19 7.68 -10.82 -1.64
C TRP A 19 8.02 -11.37 -3.03
N ARG A 20 9.30 -11.51 -3.40
CA ARG A 20 9.69 -11.98 -4.74
C ARG A 20 9.01 -13.28 -5.16
N ASP A 21 8.74 -14.17 -4.21
CA ASP A 21 8.12 -15.48 -4.44
C ASP A 21 6.70 -15.58 -3.85
N THR A 22 6.10 -14.43 -3.49
CA THR A 22 4.76 -14.33 -2.90
C THR A 22 3.82 -13.65 -3.89
N CYS A 23 2.56 -14.06 -3.91
CA CYS A 23 1.53 -13.39 -4.68
C CYS A 23 0.30 -13.13 -3.82
N PHE A 24 -0.40 -12.04 -4.13
CA PHE A 24 -1.60 -11.61 -3.46
C PHE A 24 -2.77 -11.67 -4.44
N GLU A 25 -3.87 -12.24 -4.00
CA GLU A 25 -5.01 -12.56 -4.86
C GLU A 25 -6.28 -11.87 -4.34
N LYS A 26 -7.13 -11.43 -5.27
CA LYS A 26 -8.45 -10.87 -4.96
C LYS A 26 -9.40 -11.18 -6.10
N SER A 27 -10.52 -11.80 -5.78
CA SER A 27 -11.65 -11.92 -6.69
C SER A 27 -12.50 -10.66 -6.58
N GLU A 28 -12.73 -9.95 -7.69
CA GLU A 28 -13.59 -8.77 -7.73
C GLU A 28 -14.48 -8.84 -8.97
N LYS A 29 -15.79 -8.70 -8.77
CA LYS A 29 -16.83 -8.93 -9.80
C LYS A 29 -16.73 -10.35 -10.37
N THR A 30 -16.25 -10.50 -11.60
CA THR A 30 -16.19 -11.76 -12.36
C THR A 30 -14.76 -12.18 -12.68
N PHE A 31 -13.76 -11.51 -12.10
CA PHE A 31 -12.34 -11.72 -12.43
C PHE A 31 -11.53 -12.01 -11.18
N ASP A 32 -10.55 -12.90 -11.33
CA ASP A 32 -9.54 -13.18 -10.32
C ASP A 32 -8.26 -12.41 -10.64
N TYR A 33 -7.87 -11.52 -9.73
CA TYR A 33 -6.65 -10.74 -9.87
C TYR A 33 -5.55 -11.36 -9.03
N LYS A 34 -4.34 -11.42 -9.60
CA LYS A 34 -3.14 -11.91 -8.94
C LYS A 34 -2.00 -10.95 -9.15
N VAL A 35 -1.49 -10.39 -8.06
CA VAL A 35 -0.34 -9.49 -8.03
C VAL A 35 0.84 -10.27 -7.45
N CYS A 36 1.88 -10.49 -8.24
CA CYS A 36 3.15 -11.06 -7.79
C CYS A 36 4.23 -9.97 -7.87
N PRO A 37 4.57 -9.30 -6.74
CA PRO A 37 5.60 -8.27 -6.69
C PRO A 37 6.90 -8.71 -7.39
N PHE A 38 7.54 -7.79 -8.11
CA PHE A 38 8.77 -8.02 -8.89
C PHE A 38 8.67 -9.04 -10.04
N HIS A 39 7.48 -9.57 -10.32
CA HIS A 39 7.26 -10.51 -11.41
C HIS A 39 6.19 -10.00 -12.38
N GLU A 40 4.91 -10.21 -12.07
CA GLU A 40 3.82 -9.83 -12.96
C GLU A 40 2.46 -9.70 -12.23
N VAL A 41 1.53 -9.02 -12.89
CA VAL A 41 0.12 -8.93 -12.52
C VAL A 41 -0.71 -9.64 -13.57
N LYS A 42 -1.70 -10.41 -13.13
CA LYS A 42 -2.64 -11.15 -13.98
C LYS A 42 -4.09 -10.87 -13.60
N GLN A 43 -4.95 -10.90 -14.62
CA GLN A 43 -6.40 -10.99 -14.52
C GLN A 43 -6.79 -12.32 -15.17
N ASP A 44 -7.22 -13.28 -14.38
CA ASP A 44 -7.37 -14.69 -14.79
C ASP A 44 -6.08 -15.20 -15.48
N HIS A 45 -6.15 -15.46 -16.78
CA HIS A 45 -5.03 -15.88 -17.62
C HIS A 45 -4.39 -14.74 -18.42
N VAL A 46 -4.95 -13.53 -18.36
CA VAL A 46 -4.49 -12.36 -19.11
C VAL A 46 -3.36 -11.67 -18.36
N LEU A 47 -2.22 -11.47 -19.02
CA LEU A 47 -1.13 -10.67 -18.49
C LEU A 47 -1.54 -9.19 -18.46
N VAL A 48 -1.66 -8.62 -17.26
CA VAL A 48 -1.94 -7.20 -17.06
C VAL A 48 -0.65 -6.38 -17.14
N GLY A 49 0.44 -6.87 -16.59
CA GLY A 49 1.73 -6.19 -16.70
C GLY A 49 2.86 -6.98 -16.04
N ARG A 50 4.09 -6.69 -16.44
CA ARG A 50 5.32 -7.19 -15.83
C ARG A 50 5.93 -6.10 -14.97
N TRP A 51 6.60 -6.50 -13.90
CA TRP A 51 7.32 -5.56 -13.04
C TRP A 51 8.23 -4.66 -13.87
N ALA A 52 8.09 -3.34 -13.68
CA ALA A 52 8.84 -2.36 -14.44
C ALA A 52 9.72 -1.51 -13.52
N ALA A 53 9.13 -0.83 -12.54
CA ALA A 53 9.86 0.10 -11.68
C ALA A 53 9.07 0.42 -10.41
N TRP A 54 9.79 0.93 -9.41
CA TRP A 54 9.17 1.75 -8.37
C TRP A 54 8.87 3.13 -8.96
N ILE A 55 7.71 3.66 -8.61
CA ILE A 55 7.31 5.00 -9.01
C ILE A 55 6.91 5.82 -7.79
N LYS A 56 7.33 7.09 -7.76
CA LYS A 56 6.93 8.05 -6.73
C LYS A 56 5.81 8.91 -7.24
N ARG A 57 4.85 9.24 -6.37
CA ARG A 57 3.85 10.28 -6.67
C ARG A 57 4.57 11.63 -6.80
N GLU A 58 4.19 12.42 -7.80
CA GLU A 58 4.72 13.78 -7.96
C GLU A 58 4.33 14.68 -6.79
N ASP A 59 5.27 15.55 -6.40
CA ASP A 59 5.10 16.52 -5.31
C ASP A 59 3.87 17.42 -5.56
N GLY A 60 3.03 17.60 -4.53
CA GLY A 60 1.84 18.45 -4.59
C GLY A 60 0.53 17.71 -4.92
N GLN A 61 0.60 16.45 -5.36
CA GLN A 61 -0.53 15.53 -5.25
C GLN A 61 -0.45 14.89 -3.87
N GLY A 62 -1.10 15.52 -2.87
CA GLY A 62 -0.99 15.15 -1.46
C GLY A 62 -0.86 13.64 -1.26
N VAL A 63 0.22 13.21 -0.60
CA VAL A 63 0.43 11.81 -0.25
C VAL A 63 -0.81 11.40 0.54
N ALA A 64 -1.65 10.55 -0.05
CA ALA A 64 -2.80 10.04 0.66
C ALA A 64 -2.28 9.38 1.94
N GLU A 65 -2.89 9.71 3.08
CA GLU A 65 -2.43 9.25 4.38
C GLU A 65 -2.24 7.73 4.38
N GLY A 66 -1.06 7.27 4.82
CA GLY A 66 -0.75 5.84 4.81
C GLY A 66 -0.32 5.25 3.47
N ALA A 67 -0.21 6.05 2.41
CA ALA A 67 0.37 5.62 1.14
C ALA A 67 1.89 5.46 1.27
N GLY A 68 2.34 4.24 1.06
CA GLY A 68 3.72 3.87 0.86
C GLY A 68 4.13 3.99 -0.62
N PRO A 69 5.20 3.29 -1.01
CA PRO A 69 5.69 3.34 -2.37
C PRO A 69 4.75 2.64 -3.35
N VAL A 70 4.91 2.94 -4.64
CA VAL A 70 4.02 2.44 -5.70
C VAL A 70 4.82 1.59 -6.67
N MET A 71 4.32 0.38 -6.91
CA MET A 71 4.88 -0.55 -7.89
C MET A 71 4.24 -0.32 -9.25
N PHE A 72 5.06 -0.17 -10.28
CA PHE A 72 4.58 -0.07 -11.65
C PHE A 72 4.79 -1.36 -12.43
N PHE A 73 3.74 -1.78 -13.11
CA PHE A 73 3.72 -2.93 -14.00
C PHE A 73 3.29 -2.52 -15.41
N SER A 74 4.09 -2.87 -16.41
CA SER A 74 3.89 -2.44 -17.79
C SER A 74 4.05 -3.59 -18.79
N GLU A 75 3.92 -3.30 -20.09
CA GLU A 75 4.11 -4.30 -21.15
C GLU A 75 3.22 -5.54 -21.00
N GLY A 76 1.98 -5.33 -20.53
CA GLY A 76 0.95 -6.36 -20.51
C GLY A 76 0.45 -6.73 -21.90
N GLN A 77 -0.48 -7.69 -21.93
CA GLN A 77 -1.12 -8.11 -23.18
C GLN A 77 -1.83 -6.93 -23.85
N GLN A 78 -1.70 -6.83 -25.18
CA GLN A 78 -2.38 -5.81 -25.98
C GLN A 78 -3.89 -5.82 -25.73
N CYS A 79 -4.44 -4.66 -25.42
CA CYS A 79 -5.87 -4.43 -25.31
C CYS A 79 -6.45 -4.18 -26.71
N TRP A 80 -7.60 -4.77 -27.03
CA TRP A 80 -8.19 -4.67 -28.37
C TRP A 80 -8.62 -3.24 -28.75
N ASN A 81 -8.95 -2.41 -27.75
CA ASN A 81 -9.35 -1.02 -27.91
C ASN A 81 -8.66 -0.10 -26.89
N GLY A 82 -7.36 -0.32 -26.68
CA GLY A 82 -6.63 0.41 -25.66
C GLY A 82 -5.11 0.26 -25.78
N PRO A 83 -4.37 0.83 -24.82
CA PRO A 83 -2.93 0.63 -24.75
C PRO A 83 -2.60 -0.83 -24.44
N LYS A 84 -1.31 -1.17 -24.41
CA LYS A 84 -0.89 -2.36 -23.69
C LYS A 84 -1.37 -2.24 -22.24
N ARG A 85 -1.88 -3.35 -21.69
CA ARG A 85 -2.30 -3.36 -20.29
C ARG A 85 -1.14 -2.94 -19.39
N SER A 86 -1.50 -2.23 -18.33
CA SER A 86 -0.56 -1.78 -17.31
C SER A 86 -1.28 -1.64 -15.98
N ALA A 87 -0.51 -1.71 -14.90
CA ALA A 87 -1.05 -1.59 -13.57
C ALA A 87 -0.12 -0.79 -12.66
N VAL A 88 -0.73 -0.07 -11.71
CA VAL A 88 -0.05 0.43 -10.52
C VAL A 88 -0.56 -0.32 -9.29
N VAL A 89 0.35 -0.67 -8.38
CA VAL A 89 0.02 -1.26 -7.08
C VAL A 89 0.49 -0.29 -6.02
N GLN A 90 -0.47 0.35 -5.35
CA GLN A 90 -0.21 1.27 -4.25
C GLN A 90 -0.08 0.46 -2.97
N LEU A 91 1.06 0.58 -2.29
CA LEU A 91 1.25 -0.04 -0.99
C LEU A 91 0.69 0.87 0.09
N TRP A 92 -0.12 0.32 1.00
CA TRP A 92 -0.73 1.06 2.09
C TRP A 92 -0.38 0.43 3.43
N CYS A 93 -0.15 1.25 4.44
CA CYS A 93 0.05 0.75 5.81
C CYS A 93 -1.20 0.00 6.27
N GLY A 94 -1.01 -1.24 6.72
CA GLY A 94 -2.07 -2.11 7.20
C GLY A 94 -1.54 -3.16 8.18
N LEU A 95 -2.45 -3.84 8.89
CA LEU A 95 -2.07 -4.88 9.85
C LEU A 95 -1.78 -6.22 9.19
N GLU A 96 -2.30 -6.45 8.00
CA GLU A 96 -2.22 -7.71 7.26
C GLU A 96 -1.76 -7.45 5.83
N GLU A 97 -1.14 -8.47 5.25
CA GLU A 97 -0.73 -8.49 3.85
C GLU A 97 -1.92 -8.88 2.97
N GLN A 98 -2.55 -7.90 2.32
CA GLN A 98 -3.79 -8.14 1.59
C GLN A 98 -3.97 -7.22 0.38
N LEU A 99 -4.37 -7.80 -0.75
CA LEU A 99 -4.90 -7.05 -1.88
C LEU A 99 -6.34 -6.63 -1.56
N VAL A 100 -6.58 -5.35 -1.26
CA VAL A 100 -7.86 -4.88 -0.72
C VAL A 100 -8.75 -4.22 -1.76
N GLU A 101 -8.17 -3.60 -2.79
CA GLU A 101 -8.91 -2.88 -3.82
C GLU A 101 -8.33 -3.15 -5.21
N VAL A 102 -9.22 -3.20 -6.20
CA VAL A 102 -8.88 -3.17 -7.62
C VAL A 102 -9.86 -2.26 -8.34
N SER A 103 -9.35 -1.37 -9.19
CA SER A 103 -10.16 -0.53 -10.07
C SER A 103 -9.53 -0.43 -11.46
N GLU A 104 -10.36 -0.14 -12.47
CA GLU A 104 -9.93 0.11 -13.85
C GLU A 104 -10.32 1.56 -14.20
N PRO A 105 -9.53 2.56 -13.75
CA PRO A 105 -9.88 3.98 -13.93
C PRO A 105 -9.96 4.39 -15.40
N THR A 106 -9.13 3.78 -16.26
CA THR A 106 -9.21 3.90 -17.71
C THR A 106 -9.05 2.53 -18.34
N VAL A 107 -9.60 2.35 -19.55
CA VAL A 107 -9.63 1.05 -20.22
C VAL A 107 -8.23 0.44 -20.27
N CYS A 108 -8.11 -0.79 -19.75
CA CYS A 108 -6.88 -1.58 -19.71
C CYS A 108 -5.75 -0.98 -18.84
N VAL A 109 -6.06 -0.02 -17.97
CA VAL A 109 -5.16 0.51 -16.94
C VAL A 109 -5.76 0.21 -15.59
N TYR A 110 -5.02 -0.48 -14.73
CA TYR A 110 -5.52 -0.99 -13.46
C TYR A 110 -4.81 -0.35 -12.27
N ASP A 111 -5.58 -0.04 -11.24
CA ASP A 111 -5.08 0.45 -9.96
C ASP A 111 -5.41 -0.58 -8.88
N PHE A 112 -4.40 -1.01 -8.16
CA PHE A 112 -4.51 -1.93 -7.03
C PHE A 112 -4.10 -1.25 -5.74
N VAL A 113 -4.76 -1.61 -4.63
CA VAL A 113 -4.32 -1.25 -3.28
C VAL A 113 -3.93 -2.53 -2.55
N LEU A 114 -2.67 -2.59 -2.12
CA LEU A 114 -2.14 -3.68 -1.29
C LEU A 114 -1.81 -3.14 0.09
N MET A 115 -2.50 -3.62 1.11
CA MET A 115 -2.21 -3.32 2.50
C MET A 115 -1.09 -4.21 3.01
N THR A 116 -0.19 -3.63 3.80
CA THR A 116 0.98 -4.31 4.36
C THR A 116 1.49 -3.60 5.62
N PRO A 117 1.94 -4.35 6.64
CA PRO A 117 2.72 -3.76 7.74
C PRO A 117 4.02 -3.10 7.28
N LEU A 118 4.58 -3.54 6.15
CA LEU A 118 5.86 -3.03 5.63
C LEU A 118 5.76 -1.60 5.10
N ALA A 119 4.56 -1.11 4.76
CA ALA A 119 4.33 0.29 4.41
C ALA A 119 4.09 1.20 5.63
N CYS A 120 4.03 0.65 6.84
CA CYS A 120 3.89 1.43 8.07
C CYS A 120 5.24 2.00 8.50
N THR A 121 5.52 3.24 8.07
CA THR A 121 6.74 3.98 8.42
C THR A 121 6.49 4.98 9.55
N GLU A 122 7.56 5.50 10.15
CA GLU A 122 7.46 6.59 11.13
C GLU A 122 6.75 7.83 10.55
N ALA A 123 6.95 8.11 9.26
CA ALA A 123 6.27 9.21 8.58
C ALA A 123 4.75 8.98 8.49
N VAL A 124 4.33 7.77 8.14
CA VAL A 124 2.91 7.38 8.12
C VAL A 124 2.30 7.48 9.53
N LEU A 125 3.01 6.99 10.55
CA LEU A 125 2.57 7.10 11.93
C LEU A 125 2.40 8.57 12.35
N ALA A 126 3.39 9.42 12.08
CA ALA A 126 3.34 10.84 12.43
C ALA A 126 2.15 11.57 11.77
N GLN A 127 1.86 11.27 10.49
CA GLN A 127 0.69 11.82 9.79
C GLN A 127 -0.63 11.39 10.43
N ALA A 128 -0.76 10.10 10.75
CA ALA A 128 -1.96 9.58 11.41
C ALA A 128 -2.18 10.22 12.78
N GLU A 129 -1.10 10.39 13.56
CA GLU A 129 -1.13 11.03 14.86
C GLU A 129 -1.52 12.51 14.80
N GLU A 130 -0.94 13.28 13.87
CA GLU A 130 -1.29 14.68 13.66
C GLU A 130 -2.78 14.84 13.32
N ARG A 131 -3.31 13.95 12.47
CA ARG A 131 -4.73 13.98 12.13
C ARG A 131 -5.62 13.69 13.32
N LEU A 132 -5.28 12.68 14.12
CA LEU A 132 -6.02 12.38 15.35
C LEU A 132 -6.04 13.61 16.29
N ARG A 133 -4.90 14.30 16.44
CA ARG A 133 -4.83 15.56 17.19
C ARG A 133 -5.72 16.64 16.60
N ASN A 134 -5.73 16.81 15.27
CA ASN A 134 -6.57 17.79 14.57
C ASN A 134 -8.08 17.50 14.73
N LEU A 135 -8.44 16.24 14.96
CA LEU A 135 -9.81 15.81 15.29
C LEU A 135 -10.13 15.93 16.79
N GLY A 136 -9.19 16.39 17.62
CA GLY A 136 -9.35 16.49 19.07
C GLY A 136 -9.25 15.15 19.81
N ILE A 137 -8.75 14.10 19.16
CA ILE A 137 -8.52 12.79 19.76
C ILE A 137 -7.16 12.81 20.47
N LYS A 138 -7.14 12.41 21.75
CA LYS A 138 -5.89 12.23 22.52
C LYS A 138 -5.24 10.91 22.14
N LEU A 139 -3.93 10.90 21.94
CA LEU A 139 -3.21 9.67 21.64
C LEU A 139 -2.85 8.93 22.93
N PRO A 140 -2.75 7.59 22.91
CA PRO A 140 -2.35 6.80 24.08
C PRO A 140 -1.01 7.26 24.70
N LYS A 141 -0.09 7.72 23.87
CA LYS A 141 1.22 8.24 24.31
C LYS A 141 1.16 9.62 24.99
N ASP A 142 0.05 10.34 24.83
CA ASP A 142 -0.17 11.62 25.50
C ASP A 142 -0.84 11.44 26.87
N GLU A 143 -1.35 10.24 27.17
CA GLU A 143 -1.80 9.92 28.52
C GLU A 143 -0.57 9.82 29.44
N PRO A 144 -0.61 10.47 30.62
CA PRO A 144 0.46 10.27 31.59
C PRO A 144 0.52 8.77 31.87
N SER A 145 1.71 8.18 31.74
CA SER A 145 1.96 6.80 32.18
C SER A 145 1.57 6.70 33.64
N GLY A 146 0.36 6.21 33.91
CA GLY A 146 -0.23 6.14 35.25
C GLY A 146 0.51 5.13 36.12
N GLU A 147 1.63 5.57 36.69
CA GLU A 147 1.93 5.69 38.12
C GLU A 147 1.20 4.71 39.09
N ASN A 148 2.03 3.90 39.77
CA ASN A 148 1.81 3.17 41.04
C ASN A 148 0.77 2.04 41.10
N VAL A 149 1.18 0.84 40.69
CA VAL A 149 0.70 -0.40 41.33
C VAL A 149 1.48 -0.58 42.63
N ASP A 150 1.15 0.16 43.68
CA ASP A 150 1.63 -0.18 45.01
C ASP A 150 0.70 0.29 46.12
N ARG A 151 0.57 -0.59 47.13
CA ARG A 151 -0.15 -0.47 48.40
C ARG A 151 -1.65 -0.80 48.39
N ILE A 152 -1.95 -2.09 48.22
CA ILE A 152 -2.85 -2.69 49.22
C ILE A 152 -2.06 -2.66 50.54
N LYS A 153 -2.29 -1.63 51.36
CA LYS A 153 -2.03 -1.76 52.79
C LYS A 153 -3.03 -2.78 53.29
N HIS A 154 -2.55 -3.97 53.61
CA HIS A 154 -3.24 -4.83 54.57
C HIS A 154 -3.13 -4.11 55.92
N ASP A 155 -4.04 -3.18 56.17
CA ASP A 155 -4.26 -2.66 57.50
C ASP A 155 -4.96 -3.76 58.33
N GLU A 156 -4.17 -4.32 59.24
CA GLU A 156 -4.47 -4.74 60.61
C GLU A 156 -5.44 -5.92 60.87
N PHE A 157 -4.85 -7.01 61.37
CA PHE A 157 -5.41 -7.93 62.37
C PHE A 157 -5.12 -7.41 63.77
#